data_AF-A0A2N3AIJ2-F1
#
_entry.id   AF-A0A2N3AIJ2-F1
#
_cell.length_a   1.000
_cell.length_b   1.000
_cell.length_c   1.000
_cell.angle_alpha   90.00
_cell.angle_beta   90.00
_cell.angle_gamma   90.00
#
_symmetry.space_group_name_H-M   'P 1'
#
loop_
_entity.id
_entity.type
_entity.pdbx_description
1 polymer ?
#
loop_
_entity_poly.entity_id
_entity_poly.type
_entity_poly.pdbx_seq_one_letter_code
_entity_poly.pdbx_strand_id
1 'polypeptide(L)'
;MKPKRDIGKPRLSIDRVFNIKGSGTVVTGTLIGGTLHQGMEVTIFPSYKKTRLRSLQAYKEKAEKAFPGSRVALNLAGMGKNELHRGDIVFGTKQIKASKNIDVQIQLLPQLKKYALTNRSELFFFTGTKETLVKVILDQKEYFKPGETGFAQLRFKEPLATYLGDRFILRIPSPPKTIGGGLIVDPLAHKHHFKDKNILHFLQKRIKFDLRELVLTELEKNIFIKKDNLLINSNYADSEIREVVESLKKEGEIITTNSWLIDKNYWQEQKTKFMNRLNQEYELYPLQTGFPLNKFQSYFYYLKPEIFNNLI
;
A
#
# COMPACT_ATOMS: atom_id res chain seq x y z
N MET A 1 -25.10 -11.06 -10.47
CA MET A 1 -24.10 -10.22 -9.76
C MET A 1 -23.32 -9.42 -10.80
N LYS A 2 -23.16 -8.11 -10.65
CA LYS A 2 -22.26 -7.33 -11.53
C LYS A 2 -20.82 -7.86 -11.38
N PRO A 3 -20.05 -7.99 -12.48
CA PRO A 3 -18.67 -8.42 -12.40
C PRO A 3 -17.89 -7.46 -11.49
N LYS A 4 -17.04 -8.02 -10.62
CA LYS A 4 -16.15 -7.19 -9.82
C LYS A 4 -15.13 -6.53 -10.75
N ARG A 5 -14.80 -5.29 -10.43
CA ARG A 5 -13.88 -4.47 -11.22
C ARG A 5 -12.50 -5.13 -11.31
N ASP A 6 -11.97 -5.22 -12.53
CA ASP A 6 -10.58 -5.61 -12.80
C ASP A 6 -9.72 -4.35 -12.86
N ILE A 7 -8.67 -4.30 -12.04
CA ILE A 7 -7.72 -3.18 -11.99
C ILE A 7 -6.29 -3.61 -12.35
N GLY A 8 -6.12 -4.82 -12.91
CA GLY A 8 -4.83 -5.37 -13.29
C GLY A 8 -3.91 -5.76 -12.12
N LYS A 9 -4.46 -5.87 -10.91
CA LYS A 9 -3.72 -6.22 -9.67
C LYS A 9 -4.33 -7.46 -9.00
N PRO A 10 -4.23 -8.65 -9.63
CA PRO A 10 -4.82 -9.87 -9.09
C PRO A 10 -4.22 -10.22 -7.74
N ARG A 11 -5.07 -10.46 -6.75
CA ARG A 11 -4.70 -10.98 -5.43
C ARG A 11 -5.77 -11.92 -4.89
N LEU A 12 -5.34 -12.99 -4.24
CA LEU A 12 -6.19 -14.02 -3.64
C LEU A 12 -5.65 -14.35 -2.25
N SER A 13 -6.46 -14.09 -1.22
CA SER A 13 -6.15 -14.52 0.15
C SER A 13 -6.50 -15.99 0.31
N ILE A 14 -5.52 -16.81 0.72
CA ILE A 14 -5.65 -18.25 0.85
C ILE A 14 -6.53 -18.58 2.04
N ASP A 15 -7.60 -19.35 1.82
CA ASP A 15 -8.47 -19.87 2.89
C ASP A 15 -8.20 -21.35 3.23
N ARG A 16 -7.74 -22.15 2.26
CA ARG A 16 -7.40 -23.57 2.44
C ARG A 16 -6.21 -23.95 1.56
N VAL A 17 -5.42 -24.90 2.06
CA VAL A 17 -4.27 -25.51 1.37
C VAL A 17 -4.37 -27.02 1.50
N PHE A 18 -4.29 -27.72 0.38
CA PHE A 18 -4.35 -29.19 0.35
C PHE A 18 -3.55 -29.75 -0.83
N ASN A 19 -3.19 -31.03 -0.74
CA ASN A 19 -2.53 -31.75 -1.81
C ASN A 19 -3.54 -32.60 -2.56
N ILE A 20 -3.47 -32.59 -3.89
CA ILE A 20 -4.19 -33.52 -4.74
C ILE A 20 -3.16 -34.49 -5.34
N LYS A 21 -3.37 -35.80 -5.12
CA LYS A 21 -2.51 -36.87 -5.65
C LYS A 21 -2.33 -36.69 -7.16
N GLY A 22 -1.08 -36.68 -7.62
CA GLY A 22 -0.73 -36.47 -9.04
C GLY A 22 -0.77 -35.03 -9.55
N SER A 23 -1.46 -34.10 -8.86
CA SER A 23 -1.56 -32.70 -9.31
C SER A 23 -0.62 -31.75 -8.58
N GLY A 24 -0.32 -32.02 -7.30
CA GLY A 24 0.51 -31.18 -6.43
C GLY A 24 -0.30 -30.39 -5.39
N THR A 25 0.25 -29.27 -4.95
CA THR A 25 -0.37 -28.41 -3.93
C THR A 25 -1.37 -27.45 -4.55
N VAL A 26 -2.58 -27.46 -4.00
CA VAL A 26 -3.71 -26.62 -4.42
C VAL A 26 -4.13 -25.72 -3.27
N VAL A 27 -4.37 -24.46 -3.58
CA VAL A 27 -4.87 -23.45 -2.65
C VAL A 27 -6.23 -22.93 -3.11
N THR A 28 -7.12 -22.62 -2.18
CA THR A 28 -8.39 -21.96 -2.51
C THR A 28 -8.48 -20.58 -1.88
N GLY A 29 -9.24 -19.70 -2.53
CA GLY A 29 -9.57 -18.37 -2.01
C GLY A 29 -10.47 -17.61 -2.98
N THR A 30 -10.77 -16.36 -2.63
CA THR A 30 -11.55 -15.45 -3.48
C THR A 30 -10.59 -14.51 -4.20
N LEU A 31 -10.65 -14.52 -5.53
CA LEU A 31 -9.84 -13.64 -6.37
C LEU A 31 -10.43 -12.23 -6.37
N ILE A 32 -9.59 -11.20 -6.19
CA ILE A 32 -9.96 -9.79 -6.30
C ILE A 32 -8.88 -9.02 -7.07
N GLY A 33 -9.21 -7.82 -7.53
CA GLY A 33 -8.23 -6.85 -8.06
C GLY A 33 -7.69 -7.15 -9.46
N GLY A 34 -7.85 -8.38 -9.98
CA GLY A 34 -7.56 -8.66 -11.37
C GLY A 34 -7.75 -10.10 -11.77
N THR A 35 -7.55 -10.36 -13.05
CA THR A 35 -7.70 -11.70 -13.63
C THR A 35 -6.43 -12.54 -13.47
N LEU A 36 -6.59 -13.84 -13.22
CA LEU A 36 -5.51 -14.83 -13.25
C LEU A 36 -5.68 -15.75 -14.45
N HIS A 37 -4.56 -16.20 -15.03
CA HIS A 37 -4.54 -17.10 -16.17
C HIS A 37 -3.72 -18.36 -15.89
N GLN A 38 -4.11 -19.48 -16.48
CA GLN A 38 -3.28 -20.67 -16.46
C GLN A 38 -1.90 -20.36 -17.07
N GLY A 39 -0.85 -20.88 -16.43
CA GLY A 39 0.53 -20.64 -16.84
C GLY A 39 1.10 -19.29 -16.39
N MET A 40 0.33 -18.42 -15.74
CA MET A 40 0.81 -17.13 -15.23
C MET A 40 1.81 -17.32 -14.07
N GLU A 41 2.85 -16.47 -14.04
CA GLU A 41 3.72 -16.31 -12.87
C GLU A 41 2.97 -15.54 -11.77
N VAL A 42 2.98 -16.08 -10.56
CA VAL A 42 2.40 -15.48 -9.37
C VAL A 42 3.41 -15.49 -8.24
N THR A 43 3.23 -14.58 -7.28
CA THR A 43 4.08 -14.48 -6.09
C THR A 43 3.25 -14.70 -4.83
N ILE A 44 3.87 -15.28 -3.81
CA ILE A 44 3.21 -15.64 -2.55
C ILE A 44 3.73 -14.74 -1.44
N PHE A 45 2.85 -13.99 -0.79
CA PHE A 45 3.15 -13.26 0.44
C PHE A 45 2.78 -14.12 1.65
N PRO A 46 3.62 -14.23 2.71
CA PRO A 46 4.75 -13.35 3.04
C PRO A 46 6.13 -13.79 2.53
N SER A 47 6.27 -14.98 1.95
CA SER A 47 7.58 -15.53 1.55
C SER A 47 8.22 -14.85 0.34
N TYR A 48 7.43 -14.08 -0.42
CA TYR A 48 7.75 -13.53 -1.73
C TYR A 48 8.28 -14.56 -2.75
N LYS A 49 7.99 -15.85 -2.54
CA LYS A 49 8.36 -16.89 -3.49
C LYS A 49 7.52 -16.77 -4.75
N LYS A 50 8.20 -16.81 -5.90
CA LYS A 50 7.58 -16.90 -7.23
C LYS A 50 7.22 -18.34 -7.55
N THR A 51 6.07 -18.54 -8.16
CA THR A 51 5.60 -19.84 -8.66
C THR A 51 4.76 -19.62 -9.91
N ARG A 52 4.35 -20.72 -10.56
CA ARG A 52 3.53 -20.70 -11.77
C ARG A 52 2.21 -21.42 -11.52
N LEU A 53 1.12 -20.86 -12.05
CA LEU A 53 -0.20 -21.50 -12.03
C LEU A 53 -0.24 -22.67 -13.03
N ARG A 54 -0.17 -23.92 -12.56
CA ARG A 54 -0.26 -25.10 -13.44
C ARG A 54 -1.65 -25.23 -14.07
N SER A 55 -2.65 -25.02 -13.24
CA SER A 55 -4.07 -25.07 -13.60
C SER A 55 -4.85 -24.24 -12.59
N LEU A 56 -6.01 -23.75 -12.99
CA LEU A 56 -6.95 -23.12 -12.09
C LEU A 56 -8.36 -23.68 -12.32
N GLN A 57 -9.18 -23.67 -11.28
CA GLN A 57 -10.58 -24.08 -11.34
C GLN A 57 -11.44 -22.99 -10.74
N ALA A 58 -12.54 -22.66 -11.41
CA ALA A 58 -13.57 -21.75 -10.93
C ALA A 58 -14.92 -22.44 -11.06
N TYR A 59 -15.84 -22.22 -10.11
CA TYR A 59 -17.19 -22.81 -10.14
C TYR A 59 -17.23 -24.34 -10.31
N LYS A 60 -16.22 -25.05 -9.76
CA LYS A 60 -16.03 -26.52 -9.85
C LYS A 60 -15.63 -27.05 -11.23
N GLU A 61 -15.27 -26.18 -12.17
CA GLU A 61 -14.81 -26.56 -13.51
C GLU A 61 -13.38 -26.08 -13.75
N LYS A 62 -12.67 -26.75 -14.66
CA LYS A 62 -11.36 -26.28 -15.15
C LYS A 62 -11.59 -24.99 -15.93
N ALA A 63 -10.76 -23.99 -15.69
CA ALA A 63 -10.83 -22.74 -16.40
C ALA A 63 -9.43 -22.27 -16.82
N GLU A 64 -9.34 -21.63 -17.97
CA GLU A 64 -8.10 -20.99 -18.42
C GLU A 64 -7.88 -19.63 -17.76
N LYS A 65 -8.98 -18.97 -17.37
CA LYS A 65 -9.01 -17.64 -16.77
C LYS A 65 -9.95 -17.61 -15.56
N ALA A 66 -9.56 -16.90 -14.52
CA ALA A 66 -10.44 -16.58 -13.39
C ALA A 66 -10.53 -15.08 -13.20
N PHE A 67 -11.76 -14.58 -13.06
CA PHE A 67 -12.06 -13.17 -12.92
C PHE A 67 -12.23 -12.75 -11.44
N PRO A 68 -12.05 -11.45 -11.12
CA PRO A 68 -12.35 -10.93 -9.80
C PRO A 68 -13.76 -11.29 -9.32
N GLY A 69 -13.89 -11.63 -8.05
CA GLY A 69 -15.13 -12.05 -7.39
C GLY A 69 -15.35 -13.56 -7.39
N SER A 70 -14.61 -14.32 -8.20
CA SER A 70 -14.73 -15.78 -8.23
C SER A 70 -13.99 -16.44 -7.08
N ARG A 71 -14.55 -17.52 -6.54
CA ARG A 71 -13.85 -18.46 -5.67
C ARG A 71 -13.07 -19.43 -6.56
N VAL A 72 -11.75 -19.46 -6.42
CA VAL A 72 -10.83 -20.16 -7.33
C VAL A 72 -10.00 -21.17 -6.56
N ALA A 73 -9.73 -22.32 -7.18
CA ALA A 73 -8.68 -23.23 -6.76
C ALA A 73 -7.47 -23.08 -7.69
N LEU A 74 -6.30 -22.84 -7.12
CA LEU A 74 -5.05 -22.63 -7.85
C LEU A 74 -4.09 -23.79 -7.58
N ASN A 75 -3.63 -24.46 -8.63
CA ASN A 75 -2.56 -25.46 -8.54
C ASN A 75 -1.21 -24.76 -8.75
N LEU A 76 -0.37 -24.75 -7.71
CA LEU A 76 0.90 -24.01 -7.68
C LEU A 76 2.08 -24.94 -7.97
N ALA A 77 2.92 -24.58 -8.94
CA ALA A 77 4.09 -25.36 -9.30
C ALA A 77 5.21 -25.26 -8.25
N GLY A 78 5.76 -26.41 -7.83
CA GLY A 78 6.96 -26.45 -6.99
C GLY A 78 6.78 -25.90 -5.57
N MET A 79 5.53 -25.73 -5.11
CA MET A 79 5.23 -25.36 -3.73
C MET A 79 4.81 -26.60 -2.94
N GLY A 80 5.36 -26.78 -1.75
CA GLY A 80 4.88 -27.77 -0.79
C GLY A 80 3.72 -27.25 0.06
N LYS A 81 2.85 -28.16 0.53
CA LYS A 81 1.73 -27.83 1.43
C LYS A 81 2.20 -27.07 2.69
N ASN A 82 3.35 -27.45 3.26
CA ASN A 82 3.87 -26.86 4.50
C ASN A 82 4.47 -25.46 4.31
N GLU A 83 4.62 -25.00 3.07
CA GLU A 83 5.12 -23.66 2.75
C GLU A 83 3.99 -22.64 2.62
N LEU A 84 2.73 -23.10 2.68
CA LEU A 84 1.54 -22.32 2.39
C LEU A 84 0.55 -22.43 3.52
N HIS A 85 0.06 -21.28 3.96
CA HIS A 85 -0.81 -21.18 5.11
C HIS A 85 -2.05 -20.37 4.80
N ARG A 86 -3.12 -20.62 5.56
CA ARG A 86 -4.27 -19.74 5.58
C ARG A 86 -3.83 -18.33 5.99
N GLY A 87 -4.28 -17.33 5.26
CA GLY A 87 -3.90 -15.93 5.47
C GLY A 87 -2.75 -15.45 4.59
N ASP A 88 -2.05 -16.35 3.90
CA ASP A 88 -1.10 -15.99 2.84
C ASP A 88 -1.85 -15.41 1.63
N ILE A 89 -1.16 -14.64 0.79
CA ILE A 89 -1.75 -13.99 -0.38
C ILE A 89 -1.00 -14.44 -1.63
N VAL A 90 -1.72 -15.00 -2.60
CA VAL A 90 -1.22 -15.19 -3.96
C VAL A 90 -1.53 -13.93 -4.75
N PHE A 91 -0.54 -13.32 -5.39
CA PHE A 91 -0.74 -12.14 -6.21
C PHE A 91 0.02 -12.23 -7.53
N GLY A 92 -0.31 -11.34 -8.47
CA GLY A 92 0.34 -11.29 -9.79
C GLY A 92 1.82 -10.88 -9.75
N THR A 93 2.30 -10.36 -10.88
CA THR A 93 3.71 -9.98 -11.03
C THR A 93 4.05 -8.64 -10.36
N LYS A 94 3.06 -7.75 -10.20
CA LYS A 94 3.26 -6.46 -9.52
C LYS A 94 3.39 -6.69 -8.02
N GLN A 95 4.54 -6.33 -7.46
CA GLN A 95 4.87 -6.59 -6.06
C GLN A 95 3.89 -5.89 -5.11
N ILE A 96 3.26 -6.65 -4.23
CA ILE A 96 2.54 -6.07 -3.08
C ILE A 96 3.57 -5.68 -2.02
N LYS A 97 3.46 -4.48 -1.47
CA LYS A 97 4.30 -4.05 -0.34
C LYS A 97 3.62 -4.41 0.99
N ALA A 98 4.41 -4.56 2.04
CA ALA A 98 3.91 -4.82 3.38
C ALA A 98 4.45 -3.79 4.37
N SER A 99 3.66 -3.47 5.39
CA SER A 99 4.05 -2.55 6.46
C SER A 99 3.69 -3.11 7.83
N LYS A 100 4.45 -2.69 8.84
CA LYS A 100 4.12 -2.92 10.25
C LYS A 100 3.21 -1.83 10.82
N ASN A 101 3.11 -0.69 10.16
CA ASN A 101 2.26 0.42 10.58
C ASN A 101 1.27 0.74 9.45
N ILE A 102 -0.01 0.74 9.78
CA ILE A 102 -1.10 0.99 8.83
C ILE A 102 -2.01 2.04 9.47
N ASP A 103 -2.27 3.13 8.77
CA ASP A 103 -3.24 4.12 9.23
C ASP A 103 -4.64 3.76 8.72
N VAL A 104 -5.62 3.87 9.61
CA VAL A 104 -6.98 3.41 9.41
C VAL A 104 -7.98 4.41 9.95
N GLN A 105 -9.21 4.34 9.43
CA GLN A 105 -10.38 4.84 10.13
C GLN A 105 -11.05 3.66 10.83
N ILE A 106 -11.28 3.77 12.13
CA ILE A 106 -11.98 2.77 12.94
C ILE A 106 -13.38 3.28 13.23
N GLN A 107 -14.37 2.38 13.17
CA GLN A 107 -15.72 2.57 13.66
C GLN A 107 -16.06 1.49 14.68
N LEU A 108 -16.43 1.90 15.90
CA LEU A 108 -16.89 0.98 16.94
C LEU A 108 -18.38 0.69 16.80
N LEU A 109 -18.78 -0.54 17.14
CA LEU A 109 -20.20 -0.91 17.12
C LEU A 109 -20.97 -0.17 18.23
N PRO A 110 -22.14 0.44 17.93
CA PRO A 110 -22.92 1.19 18.92
C PRO A 110 -23.50 0.30 20.03
N GLN A 111 -23.62 -1.01 19.78
CA GLN A 111 -24.21 -1.99 20.70
C GLN A 111 -23.30 -2.31 21.91
N LEU A 112 -22.06 -1.82 21.92
CA LEU A 112 -21.04 -2.12 22.93
C LEU A 112 -21.14 -1.24 24.18
N LYS A 113 -22.33 -1.09 24.76
CA LYS A 113 -22.65 -0.07 25.79
C LYS A 113 -21.65 0.13 26.95
N LYS A 114 -20.85 -0.89 27.30
CA LYS A 114 -19.87 -0.87 28.41
C LYS A 114 -18.40 -0.96 27.98
N TYR A 115 -18.09 -0.90 26.69
CA TYR A 115 -16.72 -1.02 26.18
C TYR A 115 -16.24 0.31 25.58
N ALA A 116 -15.06 0.74 25.98
CA ALA A 116 -14.34 1.84 25.37
C ALA A 116 -13.01 1.31 24.84
N LEU A 117 -12.69 1.62 23.58
CA LEU A 117 -11.38 1.29 23.02
C LEU A 117 -10.38 2.32 23.53
N THR A 118 -9.43 1.90 24.35
CA THR A 118 -8.39 2.78 24.89
C THR A 118 -7.14 2.76 24.03
N ASN A 119 -6.34 3.82 24.12
CA ASN A 119 -5.06 3.89 23.43
C ASN A 119 -4.12 2.74 23.83
N ARG A 120 -3.39 2.18 22.87
CA ARG A 120 -2.49 1.02 23.00
C ARG A 120 -3.18 -0.31 23.31
N SER A 121 -4.50 -0.41 23.18
CA SER A 121 -5.22 -1.68 23.28
C SER A 121 -4.66 -2.70 22.28
N GLU A 122 -4.55 -3.96 22.73
CA GLU A 122 -4.18 -5.10 21.90
C GLU A 122 -5.43 -5.87 21.50
N LEU A 123 -5.61 -6.09 20.20
CA LEU A 123 -6.81 -6.66 19.60
C LEU A 123 -6.44 -7.70 18.55
N PHE A 124 -7.38 -8.60 18.23
CA PHE A 124 -7.31 -9.35 16.99
C PHE A 124 -7.80 -8.50 15.82
N PHE A 125 -6.96 -8.44 14.79
CA PHE A 125 -7.23 -7.82 13.50
C PHE A 125 -7.47 -8.91 12.45
N PHE A 126 -8.56 -8.75 11.71
CA PHE A 126 -8.93 -9.64 10.62
C PHE A 126 -8.94 -8.87 9.31
N THR A 127 -8.18 -9.35 8.33
CA THR A 127 -8.22 -8.87 6.95
C THR A 127 -8.13 -10.06 5.99
N GLY A 128 -8.97 -10.09 4.96
CA GLY A 128 -9.09 -11.25 4.08
C GLY A 128 -9.30 -12.54 4.88
N THR A 129 -8.34 -13.45 4.81
CA THR A 129 -8.32 -14.72 5.56
C THR A 129 -7.31 -14.77 6.70
N LYS A 130 -6.60 -13.65 6.95
CA LYS A 130 -5.56 -13.50 7.98
C LYS A 130 -6.14 -12.99 9.29
N GLU A 131 -5.69 -13.60 10.37
CA GLU A 131 -5.92 -13.18 11.75
C GLU A 131 -4.56 -12.87 12.39
N THR A 132 -4.43 -11.74 13.07
CA THR A 132 -3.20 -11.35 13.78
C THR A 132 -3.51 -10.42 14.95
N LEU A 133 -2.64 -10.41 15.97
CA LEU A 133 -2.68 -9.38 17.00
C LEU A 133 -2.20 -8.04 16.44
N VAL A 134 -2.80 -6.96 16.94
CA VAL A 134 -2.48 -5.58 16.58
C VAL A 134 -2.53 -4.69 17.82
N LYS A 135 -1.64 -3.70 17.88
CA LYS A 135 -1.70 -2.61 18.85
C LYS A 135 -2.31 -1.37 18.20
N VAL A 136 -3.37 -0.84 18.79
CA VAL A 136 -4.07 0.34 18.26
C VAL A 136 -3.55 1.61 18.91
N ILE A 137 -3.15 2.60 18.11
CA ILE A 137 -2.78 3.94 18.58
C ILE A 137 -3.85 4.93 18.13
N LEU A 138 -4.51 5.60 19.07
CA LEU A 138 -5.64 6.50 18.79
C LEU A 138 -5.20 7.93 18.45
N ASP A 139 -6.10 8.67 17.79
CA ASP A 139 -5.94 10.04 17.31
C ASP A 139 -6.06 11.12 18.41
N GLN A 140 -5.07 11.16 19.30
CA GLN A 140 -5.01 12.05 20.48
C GLN A 140 -6.16 11.87 21.49
N LYS A 141 -7.23 11.14 21.17
CA LYS A 141 -8.25 10.75 22.14
C LYS A 141 -7.71 9.72 23.11
N GLU A 142 -8.16 9.81 24.36
CA GLU A 142 -7.87 8.79 25.37
C GLU A 142 -8.58 7.46 25.05
N TYR A 143 -9.81 7.55 24.53
CA TYR A 143 -10.62 6.40 24.16
C TYR A 143 -11.68 6.73 23.11
N PHE A 144 -12.16 5.70 22.40
CA PHE A 144 -13.37 5.76 21.57
C PHE A 144 -14.54 5.08 22.27
N LYS A 145 -15.71 5.73 22.22
CA LYS A 145 -16.98 5.19 22.72
C LYS A 145 -17.71 4.36 21.66
N PRO A 146 -18.65 3.49 22.05
CA PRO A 146 -19.49 2.75 21.11
C PRO A 146 -20.18 3.68 20.10
N GLY A 147 -20.12 3.33 18.81
CA GLY A 147 -20.69 4.13 17.73
C GLY A 147 -19.78 5.25 17.22
N GLU A 148 -18.69 5.57 17.93
CA GLU A 148 -17.74 6.57 17.46
C GLU A 148 -16.91 6.06 16.28
N THR A 149 -16.53 7.02 15.44
CA THR A 149 -15.59 6.85 14.34
C THR A 149 -14.42 7.80 14.54
N GLY A 150 -13.20 7.34 14.22
CA GLY A 150 -12.00 8.16 14.32
C GLY A 150 -10.82 7.51 13.61
N PHE A 151 -9.70 8.24 13.55
CA PHE A 151 -8.48 7.72 12.95
C PHE A 151 -7.63 7.00 13.99
N ALA A 152 -6.87 6.01 13.54
CA ALA A 152 -5.93 5.30 14.37
C ALA A 152 -4.78 4.75 13.52
N GLN A 153 -3.66 4.47 14.17
CA GLN A 153 -2.56 3.72 13.59
C GLN A 153 -2.55 2.31 14.19
N LEU A 154 -2.60 1.32 13.32
CA LEU A 154 -2.47 -0.09 13.65
C LEU A 154 -0.99 -0.49 13.56
N ARG A 155 -0.46 -1.03 14.65
CA ARG A 155 0.93 -1.49 14.74
C ARG A 155 0.99 -3.00 14.92
N PHE A 156 1.65 -3.67 13.97
CA PHE A 156 1.79 -5.10 13.90
C PHE A 156 3.22 -5.53 14.25
N LYS A 157 3.36 -6.73 14.83
CA LYS A 157 4.67 -7.33 15.10
C LYS A 157 5.36 -7.72 13.79
N GLU A 158 4.61 -8.39 12.92
CA GLU A 158 5.04 -8.80 11.58
C GLU A 158 4.42 -7.90 10.51
N PRO A 159 5.10 -7.65 9.38
CA PRO A 159 4.55 -6.86 8.30
C PRO A 159 3.30 -7.51 7.70
N LEU A 160 2.32 -6.68 7.35
CA LEU A 160 1.09 -7.12 6.71
C LEU A 160 0.91 -6.42 5.35
N ALA A 161 0.50 -7.19 4.35
CA ALA A 161 0.16 -6.69 3.03
C ALA A 161 -1.33 -6.36 2.97
N THR A 162 -1.65 -5.06 2.86
CA THR A 162 -3.03 -4.57 2.78
C THR A 162 -3.16 -3.50 1.70
N TYR A 163 -4.38 -3.25 1.21
CA TYR A 163 -4.66 -2.22 0.22
C TYR A 163 -5.44 -1.06 0.80
N LEU A 164 -5.21 0.12 0.23
CA LEU A 164 -6.00 1.31 0.48
C LEU A 164 -7.48 1.05 0.15
N GLY A 165 -8.35 1.34 1.11
CA GLY A 165 -9.79 1.08 1.06
C GLY A 165 -10.20 -0.34 1.45
N ASP A 166 -9.27 -1.25 1.76
CA ASP A 166 -9.64 -2.56 2.28
C ASP A 166 -10.35 -2.42 3.64
N ARG A 167 -11.36 -3.27 3.85
CA ARG A 167 -12.07 -3.36 5.12
C ARG A 167 -11.41 -4.36 6.05
N PHE A 168 -11.50 -4.10 7.34
CA PHE A 168 -11.03 -5.00 8.38
C PHE A 168 -12.01 -5.08 9.54
N ILE A 169 -11.82 -6.08 10.40
CA ILE A 169 -12.60 -6.30 11.62
C ILE A 169 -11.64 -6.31 12.82
N LEU A 170 -12.08 -5.73 13.93
CA LEU A 170 -11.38 -5.74 15.21
C LEU A 170 -12.17 -6.54 16.24
N ARG A 171 -11.48 -7.43 16.98
CA ARG A 171 -12.07 -8.24 18.05
C ARG A 171 -11.19 -8.21 19.30
N ILE A 172 -11.82 -8.26 20.47
CA ILE A 172 -11.12 -8.51 21.75
C ILE A 172 -10.66 -9.97 21.77
N PRO A 173 -9.44 -10.28 22.25
CA PRO A 173 -8.97 -11.66 22.34
C PRO A 173 -9.75 -12.54 23.33
N SER A 174 -10.02 -12.03 24.54
CA SER A 174 -10.75 -12.76 25.57
C SER A 174 -11.61 -11.83 26.43
N PRO A 175 -12.91 -12.11 26.60
CA PRO A 175 -13.70 -13.06 25.80
C PRO A 175 -13.78 -12.59 24.33
N PRO A 176 -13.85 -13.52 23.35
CA PRO A 176 -13.78 -13.18 21.94
C PRO A 176 -15.02 -12.40 21.49
N LYS A 177 -14.87 -11.10 21.29
CA LYS A 177 -15.99 -10.22 20.94
C LYS A 177 -15.61 -9.24 19.85
N THR A 178 -16.44 -9.14 18.81
CA THR A 178 -16.27 -8.11 17.77
C THR A 178 -16.60 -6.75 18.33
N ILE A 179 -15.65 -5.82 18.22
CA ILE A 179 -15.82 -4.46 18.72
C ILE A 179 -16.09 -3.44 17.62
N GLY A 180 -15.76 -3.77 16.38
CA GLY A 180 -15.84 -2.84 15.28
C GLY A 180 -15.02 -3.29 14.10
N GLY A 181 -14.75 -2.33 13.24
CA GLY A 181 -13.95 -2.53 12.04
C GLY A 181 -13.62 -1.18 11.44
N GLY A 182 -13.28 -1.17 10.16
CA GLY A 182 -12.90 0.08 9.54
C GLY A 182 -12.39 -0.09 8.13
N LEU A 183 -11.75 0.98 7.66
CA LEU A 183 -11.15 1.10 6.34
C LEU A 183 -9.67 1.45 6.48
N ILE A 184 -8.85 0.87 5.61
CA ILE A 184 -7.44 1.19 5.50
C ILE A 184 -7.28 2.48 4.69
N VAL A 185 -6.58 3.46 5.27
CA VAL A 185 -6.41 4.81 4.72
C VAL A 185 -4.99 4.99 4.17
N ASP A 186 -3.98 4.51 4.91
CA ASP A 186 -2.61 4.40 4.41
C ASP A 186 -2.03 3.01 4.74
N PRO A 187 -1.94 2.10 3.76
CA PRO A 187 -1.40 0.75 3.95
C PRO A 187 0.12 0.74 4.20
N LEU A 188 0.83 1.81 3.84
CA LEU A 188 2.29 1.92 3.93
C LEU A 188 2.67 3.13 4.79
N ALA A 189 2.01 3.30 5.92
CA ALA A 189 2.26 4.40 6.83
C ALA A 189 3.63 4.24 7.54
N HIS A 190 4.30 5.37 7.78
CA HIS A 190 5.44 5.41 8.70
C HIS A 190 4.94 5.42 10.15
N LYS A 191 5.77 4.95 11.07
CA LYS A 191 5.47 5.10 12.50
C LYS A 191 5.47 6.60 12.84
N HIS A 192 4.35 7.10 13.33
CA HIS A 192 4.21 8.51 13.72
C HIS A 192 3.46 8.65 15.05
N HIS A 193 3.30 9.89 15.50
CA HIS A 193 2.51 10.25 16.66
C HIS A 193 1.44 11.24 16.24
N PHE A 194 0.18 10.98 16.60
CA PHE A 194 -0.95 11.84 16.27
C PHE A 194 -0.86 13.27 16.85
N LYS A 195 0.08 13.56 17.75
CA LYS A 195 0.37 14.93 18.22
C LYS A 195 0.81 15.86 17.08
N ASP A 196 1.38 15.29 16.02
CA ASP A 196 1.64 16.04 14.80
C ASP A 196 0.32 16.36 14.10
N LYS A 197 -0.05 17.65 14.11
CA LYS A 197 -1.32 18.14 13.54
C LYS A 197 -1.44 17.81 12.04
N ASN A 198 -0.32 17.64 11.35
CA ASN A 198 -0.32 17.37 9.92
C ASN A 198 -0.87 15.98 9.59
N ILE A 199 -0.75 15.01 10.50
CA ILE A 199 -1.21 13.64 10.27
C ILE A 199 -2.73 13.56 10.12
N LEU A 200 -3.49 14.29 10.97
CA LEU A 200 -4.95 14.25 10.89
C LEU A 200 -5.45 14.85 9.58
N HIS A 201 -4.87 15.97 9.16
CA HIS A 201 -5.18 16.60 7.88
C HIS A 201 -4.84 15.67 6.70
N PHE A 202 -3.67 15.03 6.75
CA PHE A 202 -3.24 14.03 5.78
C PHE A 202 -4.25 12.87 5.64
N LEU A 203 -4.69 12.28 6.77
CA LEU A 203 -5.66 11.18 6.75
C LEU A 203 -7.05 11.60 6.27
N GLN A 204 -7.47 12.84 6.60
CA GLN A 204 -8.74 13.42 6.12
C GLN A 204 -8.75 13.65 4.61
N LYS A 205 -7.64 14.04 4.00
CA LYS A 205 -7.53 14.12 2.53
C LYS A 205 -7.71 12.74 1.89
N ARG A 206 -7.18 11.68 2.53
CA ARG A 206 -7.16 10.32 2.00
C ARG A 206 -8.47 9.53 2.15
N ILE A 207 -9.26 9.78 3.20
CA ILE A 207 -10.44 8.95 3.51
C ILE A 207 -11.53 8.99 2.43
N LYS A 208 -11.57 10.06 1.62
CA LYS A 208 -12.50 10.19 0.50
C LYS A 208 -12.15 9.29 -0.68
N PHE A 209 -10.93 8.74 -0.70
CA PHE A 209 -10.39 7.96 -1.80
C PHE A 209 -10.48 8.70 -3.15
N ASP A 210 -10.23 10.01 -3.13
CA ASP A 210 -10.07 10.80 -4.35
C ASP A 210 -8.68 10.56 -4.92
N LEU A 211 -8.59 10.10 -6.17
CA LEU A 211 -7.30 9.66 -6.73
C LEU A 211 -6.28 10.81 -6.83
N ARG A 212 -6.74 12.04 -7.11
CA ARG A 212 -5.88 13.22 -7.18
C ARG A 212 -5.26 13.51 -5.82
N GLU A 213 -6.07 13.56 -4.78
CA GLU A 213 -5.62 13.74 -3.40
C GLU A 213 -4.68 12.60 -2.94
N LEU A 214 -4.97 11.36 -3.34
CA LEU A 214 -4.12 10.21 -3.02
C LEU A 214 -2.73 10.33 -3.64
N VAL A 215 -2.63 10.79 -4.90
CA VAL A 215 -1.34 11.01 -5.56
C VAL A 215 -0.55 12.12 -4.87
N LEU A 216 -1.18 13.26 -4.61
CA LEU A 216 -0.54 14.39 -3.94
C LEU A 216 -0.05 14.02 -2.54
N THR A 217 -0.90 13.41 -1.72
CA THR A 217 -0.52 12.97 -0.38
C THR A 217 0.56 11.88 -0.40
N GLU A 218 0.60 11.00 -1.41
CA GLU A 218 1.69 10.00 -1.51
C GLU A 218 3.04 10.68 -1.81
N LEU A 219 3.04 11.79 -2.56
CA LEU A 219 4.23 12.62 -2.79
C LEU A 219 4.61 13.46 -1.56
N GLU A 220 3.64 14.07 -0.86
CA GLU A 220 3.89 14.76 0.41
C GLU A 220 4.59 13.81 1.41
N LYS A 221 4.16 12.54 1.46
CA LYS A 221 4.74 11.52 2.36
C LYS A 221 6.14 11.07 1.96
N ASN A 222 6.37 10.76 0.68
CA ASN A 222 7.61 10.12 0.22
C ASN A 222 8.63 11.10 -0.38
N ILE A 223 8.23 12.36 -0.63
CA ILE A 223 8.97 13.42 -1.33
C ILE A 223 9.18 13.12 -2.83
N PHE A 224 9.70 11.94 -3.14
CA PHE A 224 9.80 11.43 -4.50
C PHE A 224 9.53 9.92 -4.52
N ILE A 225 8.86 9.45 -5.56
CA ILE A 225 8.45 8.05 -5.71
C ILE A 225 8.65 7.59 -7.15
N LYS A 226 9.08 6.34 -7.33
CA LYS A 226 9.10 5.72 -8.67
C LYS A 226 7.67 5.59 -9.18
N LYS A 227 7.45 5.91 -10.46
CA LYS A 227 6.13 5.80 -11.11
C LYS A 227 5.47 4.44 -10.88
N ASP A 228 6.23 3.34 -10.99
CA ASP A 228 5.72 1.98 -10.80
C ASP A 228 5.30 1.65 -9.36
N ASN A 229 5.82 2.40 -8.39
CA ASN A 229 5.54 2.23 -6.97
C ASN A 229 4.39 3.12 -6.47
N LEU A 230 3.96 4.11 -7.26
CA LEU A 230 2.89 5.02 -6.88
C LEU A 230 1.59 4.23 -6.66
N LEU A 231 1.01 4.37 -5.47
CA LEU A 231 -0.26 3.73 -5.09
C LEU A 231 -0.29 2.23 -5.45
N ILE A 232 0.83 1.53 -5.25
CA ILE A 232 0.97 0.12 -5.60
C ILE A 232 -0.04 -0.77 -4.84
N ASN A 233 -0.24 -0.49 -3.55
CA ASN A 233 -1.23 -1.11 -2.68
C ASN A 233 -2.56 -0.33 -2.71
N SER A 234 -3.10 -0.04 -3.89
CA SER A 234 -4.38 0.66 -4.04
C SER A 234 -5.34 -0.09 -4.96
N ASN A 235 -6.62 0.23 -4.83
CA ASN A 235 -7.68 -0.35 -5.65
C ASN A 235 -7.90 0.42 -6.98
N TYR A 236 -6.86 1.10 -7.48
CA TYR A 236 -6.87 1.79 -8.78
C TYR A 236 -5.99 1.07 -9.79
N ALA A 237 -6.41 1.13 -11.06
CA ALA A 237 -5.64 0.62 -12.19
C ALA A 237 -4.47 1.55 -12.51
N ASP A 238 -3.42 1.00 -13.10
CA ASP A 238 -2.25 1.79 -13.48
C ASP A 238 -2.58 2.86 -14.54
N SER A 239 -3.59 2.62 -15.40
CA SER A 239 -4.07 3.61 -16.37
C SER A 239 -4.69 4.83 -15.70
N GLU A 240 -5.56 4.64 -14.71
CA GLU A 240 -6.18 5.76 -13.96
C GLU A 240 -5.14 6.60 -13.23
N ILE A 241 -4.17 5.92 -12.60
CA ILE A 241 -3.09 6.60 -11.89
C ILE A 241 -2.28 7.45 -12.89
N ARG A 242 -1.96 6.92 -14.08
CA ARG A 242 -1.23 7.65 -15.12
C ARG A 242 -2.02 8.86 -15.64
N GLU A 243 -3.32 8.72 -15.88
CA GLU A 243 -4.18 9.81 -16.33
C GLU A 243 -4.16 10.99 -15.34
N VAL A 244 -4.32 10.70 -14.05
CA VAL A 244 -4.27 11.72 -13.00
C VAL A 244 -2.90 12.35 -12.87
N VAL A 245 -1.83 11.55 -12.95
CA VAL A 245 -0.44 12.05 -12.94
C VAL A 245 -0.18 13.00 -14.10
N GLU A 246 -0.64 12.69 -15.31
CA GLU A 246 -0.48 13.59 -16.47
C GLU A 246 -1.31 14.87 -16.33
N SER A 247 -2.51 14.81 -15.72
CA SER A 247 -3.27 16.03 -15.39
C SER A 247 -2.51 16.92 -14.40
N LEU A 248 -2.05 16.35 -13.29
CA LEU A 248 -1.31 17.07 -12.25
C LEU A 248 0.00 17.66 -12.76
N LYS A 249 0.67 16.96 -13.68
CA LYS A 249 1.87 17.46 -14.36
C LYS A 249 1.55 18.68 -15.24
N LYS A 250 0.49 18.62 -16.05
CA LYS A 250 0.06 19.76 -16.91
C LYS A 250 -0.31 20.99 -16.09
N GLU A 251 -0.90 20.78 -14.92
CA GLU A 251 -1.25 21.83 -13.97
C GLU A 251 -0.04 22.33 -13.17
N GLY A 252 1.12 21.68 -13.28
CA GLY A 252 2.34 22.06 -12.57
C GLY A 252 2.28 21.81 -11.08
N GLU A 253 1.45 20.86 -10.61
CA GLU A 253 1.31 20.47 -9.21
C GLU A 253 2.33 19.41 -8.78
N ILE A 254 2.86 18.66 -9.73
CA ILE A 254 3.90 17.65 -9.51
C ILE A 254 4.99 17.78 -10.56
N ILE A 255 6.20 17.32 -10.22
CA ILE A 255 7.32 17.27 -11.14
C ILE A 255 7.56 15.81 -11.53
N THR A 256 7.78 15.56 -12.82
CA THR A 256 7.98 14.21 -13.35
C THR A 256 9.30 14.12 -14.10
N THR A 257 10.09 13.09 -13.83
CA THR A 257 11.23 12.69 -14.68
C THR A 257 10.82 11.45 -15.48
N ASN A 258 11.79 10.77 -16.12
CA ASN A 258 11.54 9.52 -16.83
C ASN A 258 10.89 8.46 -15.91
N SER A 259 11.45 8.25 -14.71
CA SER A 259 11.04 7.17 -13.80
C SER A 259 10.48 7.65 -12.46
N TRP A 260 10.63 8.94 -12.11
CA TRP A 260 10.26 9.47 -10.81
C TRP A 260 9.14 10.51 -10.89
N LEU A 261 8.37 10.57 -9.83
CA LEU A 261 7.44 11.65 -9.50
C LEU A 261 7.98 12.33 -8.26
N ILE A 262 7.93 13.66 -8.23
CA ILE A 262 8.56 14.48 -7.21
C ILE A 262 7.54 15.54 -6.76
N ASP A 263 7.47 15.76 -5.45
CA ASP A 263 6.72 16.85 -4.86
C ASP A 263 7.21 18.22 -5.38
N LYS A 264 6.28 19.09 -5.75
CA LYS A 264 6.59 20.41 -6.31
C LYS A 264 7.30 21.32 -5.31
N ASN A 265 6.84 21.35 -4.06
CA ASN A 265 7.40 22.26 -3.05
C ASN A 265 8.84 21.87 -2.74
N TYR A 266 9.08 20.57 -2.57
CA TYR A 266 10.42 20.03 -2.43
C TYR A 266 11.29 20.35 -3.64
N TRP A 267 10.78 20.17 -4.86
CA TRP A 267 11.54 20.48 -6.07
C TRP A 267 11.97 21.96 -6.13
N GLN A 268 11.06 22.89 -5.84
CA GLN A 268 11.39 24.31 -5.81
C GLN A 268 12.42 24.65 -4.73
N GLU A 269 12.32 24.01 -3.57
CA GLU A 269 13.32 24.14 -2.51
C GLU A 269 14.71 23.67 -2.99
N GLN A 270 14.77 22.53 -3.68
CA GLN A 270 16.02 22.01 -4.24
C GLN A 270 16.60 22.92 -5.32
N LYS A 271 15.76 23.45 -6.23
CA LYS A 271 16.21 24.44 -7.22
C LYS A 271 16.77 25.68 -6.57
N THR A 272 16.10 26.21 -5.54
CA THR A 272 16.56 27.38 -4.80
C THR A 272 17.90 27.12 -4.12
N LYS A 273 18.06 25.97 -3.46
CA LYS A 273 19.35 25.56 -2.86
C LYS A 273 20.46 25.45 -3.88
N PHE A 274 20.17 24.88 -5.05
CA PHE A 274 21.13 24.75 -6.13
C PHE A 274 21.58 26.11 -6.65
N MET A 275 20.64 27.01 -6.94
CA MET A 275 20.93 28.36 -7.42
C MET A 275 21.73 29.17 -6.40
N ASN A 276 21.37 29.11 -5.12
CA ASN A 276 22.11 29.77 -4.06
C ASN A 276 23.56 29.26 -3.99
N ARG A 277 23.75 27.95 -4.12
CA ARG A 277 25.10 27.37 -4.11
C ARG A 277 25.89 27.76 -5.35
N LEU A 278 25.26 27.76 -6.51
CA LEU A 278 25.88 28.19 -7.76
C LEU A 278 26.35 29.65 -7.68
N ASN A 279 25.51 30.54 -7.15
CA ASN A 279 25.85 31.95 -6.96
C ASN A 279 27.04 32.12 -6.00
N GLN A 280 27.08 31.39 -4.89
CA GLN A 280 28.23 31.40 -3.97
C GLN A 280 29.54 30.98 -4.65
N GLU A 281 29.48 30.01 -5.57
CA GLU A 281 30.67 29.58 -6.31
C GLU A 281 31.14 30.66 -7.30
N TYR A 282 30.22 31.34 -8.00
CA TYR A 282 30.56 32.49 -8.86
C TYR A 282 31.11 33.68 -8.08
N GLU A 283 30.65 33.93 -6.85
CA GLU A 283 31.21 34.96 -5.96
C GLU A 283 32.65 34.62 -5.55
N LEU A 284 32.95 33.36 -5.26
CA LEU A 284 34.29 32.90 -4.90
C LEU A 284 35.26 32.82 -6.10
N TYR A 285 34.74 32.54 -7.29
CA TYR A 285 35.53 32.41 -8.52
C TYR A 285 34.94 33.22 -9.69
N PRO A 286 35.00 34.58 -9.66
CA PRO A 286 34.29 35.44 -10.61
C PRO A 286 34.72 35.29 -12.08
N LEU A 287 35.93 34.80 -12.33
CA LEU A 287 36.48 34.61 -13.68
C LEU A 287 36.11 33.25 -14.30
N GLN A 288 35.49 32.34 -13.55
CA GLN A 288 35.04 31.07 -14.12
C GLN A 288 33.78 31.26 -14.95
N THR A 289 33.76 30.69 -16.16
CA THR A 289 32.61 30.71 -17.06
C THR A 289 31.62 29.57 -16.79
N GLY A 290 31.96 28.66 -15.88
CA GLY A 290 31.16 27.50 -15.51
C GLY A 290 31.89 26.59 -14.54
N PHE A 291 31.13 25.72 -13.90
CA PHE A 291 31.62 24.77 -12.90
C PHE A 291 31.23 23.34 -13.31
N PRO A 292 32.08 22.33 -13.04
CA PRO A 292 31.76 20.97 -13.39
C PRO A 292 30.64 20.41 -12.50
N LEU A 293 29.73 19.66 -13.10
CA LEU A 293 28.48 19.19 -12.48
C LEU A 293 28.72 18.29 -11.25
N ASN A 294 29.77 17.48 -11.30
CA ASN A 294 30.21 16.61 -10.20
C ASN A 294 30.53 17.38 -8.92
N LYS A 295 30.97 18.64 -9.03
CA LYS A 295 31.23 19.53 -7.89
C LYS A 295 29.95 19.78 -7.09
N PHE A 296 28.81 19.96 -7.77
CA PHE A 296 27.53 20.18 -7.11
C PHE A 296 26.87 18.89 -6.65
N GLN A 297 27.07 17.78 -7.36
CA GLN A 297 26.48 16.49 -7.02
C GLN A 297 26.84 16.03 -5.60
N SER A 298 28.04 16.36 -5.11
CA SER A 298 28.47 16.05 -3.73
C SER A 298 27.63 16.77 -2.66
N TYR A 299 27.18 18.01 -2.92
CA TYR A 299 26.31 18.77 -2.01
C TYR A 299 24.88 18.24 -2.00
N PHE A 300 24.45 17.56 -3.07
CA PHE A 300 23.12 16.97 -3.22
C PHE A 300 23.14 15.44 -3.15
N TYR A 301 24.05 14.86 -2.36
CA TYR A 301 24.23 13.40 -2.25
C TYR A 301 22.96 12.61 -1.85
N TYR A 302 21.98 13.28 -1.23
CA TYR A 302 20.69 12.69 -0.84
C TYR A 302 19.72 12.56 -2.03
N LEU A 303 19.95 13.29 -3.13
CA LEU A 303 19.19 13.15 -4.35
C LEU A 303 19.74 12.00 -5.18
N LYS A 304 18.85 11.26 -5.84
CA LYS A 304 19.27 10.25 -6.81
C LYS A 304 19.91 10.96 -8.02
N PRO A 305 20.97 10.40 -8.64
CA PRO A 305 21.62 11.02 -9.80
C PRO A 305 20.65 11.40 -10.92
N GLU A 306 19.67 10.54 -11.21
CA GLU A 306 18.61 10.82 -12.19
C GLU A 306 17.77 12.05 -11.84
N ILE A 307 17.45 12.23 -10.55
CA ILE A 307 16.67 13.37 -10.06
C ILE A 307 17.53 14.64 -10.12
N PHE A 308 18.79 14.54 -9.70
CA PHE A 308 19.73 15.65 -9.72
C PHE A 308 19.99 16.16 -11.14
N ASN A 309 20.18 15.26 -12.11
CA ASN A 309 20.38 15.64 -13.51
C ASN A 309 19.17 16.37 -14.13
N ASN A 310 17.97 16.21 -13.56
CA ASN A 310 16.78 16.95 -14.01
C ASN A 310 16.62 18.31 -13.30
N LEU A 311 17.38 18.62 -12.24
CA LEU A 311 17.33 19.92 -11.56
C LEU A 311 17.93 21.05 -12.40
N ILE A 312 18.85 20.68 -13.29
CA ILE A 312 19.68 21.52 -14.15
C ILE A 312 18.99 21.68 -15.49
#